data_AF-A0A938NNI8-F1
#
_entry.id   AF-A0A938NNI8-F1
#
_cell.length_a   1.000
_cell.length_b   1.000
_cell.length_c   1.000
_cell.angle_alpha   90.00
_cell.angle_beta   90.00
_cell.angle_gamma   90.00
#
_symmetry.space_group_name_H-M   'P 1'
#
loop_
_entity.id
_entity.type
_entity.pdbx_description
1 polymer ?
#
loop_
_entity_poly.entity_id
_entity_poly.type
_entity_poly.pdbx_seq_one_letter_code
_entity_poly.pdbx_strand_id
1 'polypeptide(L)' 'MPFVRVRESDSFENALKKFKKQCEKEGILSDIKKREHYEKPSAKRKKKALAARKKAIKRVKLAVR' A
#
# COMPACT_ATOMS: atom_id res chain seq x y z
N MET A 1 -10.57 1.42 5.28
CA MET A 1 -11.64 1.02 4.35
C MET A 1 -11.84 2.22 3.43
N PRO A 2 -11.62 2.06 2.12
CA PRO A 2 -11.40 3.19 1.23
C PRO A 2 -12.74 3.88 0.95
N PHE A 3 -12.77 5.20 1.13
CA PHE A 3 -13.93 6.04 0.86
C PHE A 3 -13.50 7.22 -0.01
N VAL A 4 -14.28 7.52 -1.05
CA VAL A 4 -14.07 8.65 -1.94
C VAL A 4 -15.37 9.42 -2.05
N ARG A 5 -15.35 10.69 -1.67
CA ARG A 5 -16.49 11.60 -1.82
C ARG A 5 -16.41 12.26 -3.19
N VAL A 6 -17.38 11.98 -4.04
CA VAL A 6 -17.47 12.53 -5.41
C VAL A 6 -18.29 13.82 -5.36
N ARG A 7 -17.85 14.87 -6.07
CA ARG A 7 -18.60 16.11 -6.28
C ARG A 7 -19.16 16.12 -7.70
N GLU A 8 -20.23 16.88 -7.96
CA GLU A 8 -20.89 16.94 -9.28
C GLU A 8 -19.98 17.36 -10.44
N SER A 9 -18.88 18.06 -10.15
CA SER A 9 -17.88 18.47 -11.14
C SER A 9 -16.81 17.40 -11.46
N ASP A 10 -16.75 16.29 -10.71
CA ASP A 10 -15.76 15.24 -10.93
C ASP A 10 -16.29 14.21 -11.96
N SER A 11 -15.56 13.99 -13.06
CA SER A 11 -15.87 12.88 -13.97
C SER A 11 -15.67 11.52 -13.28
N PHE A 12 -16.53 10.55 -13.61
CA PHE A 12 -16.51 9.20 -13.06
C PHE A 12 -15.13 8.53 -13.10
N GLU A 13 -14.39 8.67 -14.20
CA GLU A 13 -13.04 8.09 -14.32
C GLU A 13 -12.06 8.65 -13.29
N ASN A 14 -12.16 9.93 -12.95
CA ASN A 14 -11.29 10.56 -11.96
C ASN A 14 -11.64 10.06 -10.55
N ALA A 15 -12.92 9.89 -10.23
CA ALA A 15 -13.36 9.27 -8.99
C ALA A 15 -12.84 7.83 -8.86
N LEU A 16 -12.92 7.04 -9.95
CA LEU A 16 -12.40 5.67 -9.98
C LEU A 16 -10.88 5.60 -9.79
N LYS A 17 -10.13 6.50 -10.43
CA LYS A 17 -8.67 6.61 -10.22
C LYS A 17 -8.32 6.98 -8.78
N LYS A 18 -9.04 7.94 -8.18
CA LYS A 18 -8.87 8.32 -6.76
C LYS A 18 -9.16 7.12 -5.84
N PHE A 19 -10.21 6.35 -6.12
CA PHE A 19 -10.57 5.16 -5.33
C PHE A 19 -9.50 4.06 -5.43
N LYS A 20 -9.04 3.72 -6.65
CA LYS A 20 -7.95 2.76 -6.85
C LYS A 20 -6.69 3.16 -6.08
N LYS A 21 -6.30 4.43 -6.14
CA LYS A 21 -5.15 4.96 -5.39
C LYS A 21 -5.35 4.89 -3.88
N GLN A 22 -6.57 5.11 -3.39
CA GLN A 22 -6.90 4.96 -1.97
C GLN A 22 -6.80 3.50 -1.50
N CYS A 23 -7.31 2.54 -2.30
CA CYS A 23 -7.18 1.11 -2.05
C CYS A 23 -5.71 0.65 -2.01
N GLU A 24 -4.89 1.16 -2.95
CA GLU A 24 -3.45 0.90 -2.98
C GLU A 24 -2.73 1.49 -1.77
N LYS A 25 -3.10 2.71 -1.36
CA LYS A 25 -2.52 3.39 -0.19
C LYS A 25 -2.84 2.66 1.11
N GLU A 26 -4.06 2.16 1.26
CA GLU A 26 -4.45 1.33 2.40
C GLU A 26 -3.81 -0.06 2.35
N GLY A 27 -3.29 -0.49 1.19
CA GLY A 27 -2.55 -1.75 1.07
C GLY A 27 -3.42 -2.99 1.20
N ILE A 28 -4.73 -2.88 0.94
CA ILE A 28 -5.72 -3.95 1.13
C ILE A 28 -5.30 -5.23 0.39
N LEU A 29 -4.86 -5.12 -0.86
CA LEU A 29 -4.38 -6.25 -1.67
C LEU A 29 -3.12 -6.90 -1.08
N SER A 30 -2.25 -6.11 -0.44
CA SER A 30 -1.06 -6.63 0.22
C SER A 30 -1.42 -7.36 1.51
N ASP A 31 -2.48 -6.94 2.19
CA ASP A 31 -2.94 -7.56 3.43
C ASP A 31 -3.71 -8.85 3.19
N ILE A 32 -4.47 -8.94 2.10
CA ILE A 32 -5.08 -10.20 1.64
C ILE A 32 -3.97 -11.24 1.41
N LYS A 33 -2.95 -10.92 0.60
CA LYS A 33 -1.82 -11.83 0.31
C LYS A 33 -1.04 -12.28 1.54
N LYS A 34 -0.93 -11.45 2.58
CA LYS A 34 -0.27 -11.81 3.85
C LYS A 34 -1.13 -12.71 4.74
N ARG A 35 -2.46 -12.72 4.53
CA ARG A 35 -3.43 -13.46 5.34
C ARG A 35 -3.90 -14.75 4.65
N GLU A 36 -3.66 -14.90 3.35
CA GLU A 36 -4.00 -16.11 2.57
C GLU A 36 -3.42 -17.40 3.16
N HIS A 37 -2.23 -17.34 3.76
CA HIS A 37 -1.60 -18.49 4.40
C HIS A 37 -1.05 -18.13 5.78
N TYR A 38 -1.04 -19.11 6.69
CA TYR A 38 -0.38 -18.94 7.98
C TYR A 38 1.13 -18.78 7.77
N GLU A 39 1.68 -17.71 8.34
CA GLU A 39 3.10 -17.47 8.37
C GLU A 39 3.58 -17.46 9.82
N LYS A 40 4.59 -18.29 10.13
CA LYS A 40 5.19 -18.37 11.47
C LYS A 40 5.60 -16.96 11.94
N PRO A 41 5.39 -16.60 13.23
CA PRO A 41 5.72 -15.26 13.74
C PRO A 41 7.16 -14.80 13.44
N SER A 42 8.13 -15.72 13.43
CA SER A 42 9.52 -15.43 13.10
C SER A 42 9.70 -15.00 11.63
N ALA A 43 9.07 -15.69 10.69
CA ALA A 43 9.11 -15.36 9.27
C ALA A 43 8.45 -13.99 9.01
N LYS A 44 7.31 -13.71 9.66
CA LYS A 44 6.64 -12.42 9.61
C LYS A 44 7.52 -11.28 10.12
N ARG A 45 8.22 -11.47 11.26
CA ARG A 45 9.19 -10.48 11.79
C ARG A 45 10.35 -10.24 10.83
N LYS A 46 10.91 -11.31 10.24
CA LYS A 46 12.01 -11.22 9.25
C LYS A 46 11.57 -10.45 8.00
N LYS A 47 10.41 -10.77 7.42
CA LYS A 47 9.86 -10.05 6.26
C LYS A 47 9.61 -8.57 6.57
N LYS A 48 9.07 -8.24 7.75
CA LYS A 48 8.84 -6.85 8.18
C LYS A 48 10.15 -6.06 8.26
N ALA A 49 11.21 -6.64 8.85
CA ALA A 49 12.52 -5.99 8.95
C ALA A 49 13.16 -5.75 7.58
N LEU A 50 13.09 -6.74 6.67
CA LEU A 50 13.60 -6.60 5.31
C LEU A 50 12.85 -5.52 4.52
N ALA A 51 11.52 -5.47 4.65
CA ALA A 51 10.71 -4.43 4.00
C ALA A 51 11.06 -3.03 4.51
N ALA A 52 11.27 -2.86 5.81
CA ALA A 52 11.69 -1.59 6.41
C ALA A 52 13.07 -1.14 5.89
N ARG A 53 14.05 -2.05 5.85
CA ARG A 53 15.39 -1.78 5.29
C ARG A 53 15.32 -1.35 3.83
N LYS A 54 14.58 -2.09 2.99
CA LYS A 54 14.37 -1.73 1.58
C LYS A 54 13.73 -0.34 1.42
N LYS A 55 12.74 -0.01 2.27
CA LYS A 55 12.09 1.31 2.24
C LYS A 55 13.05 2.44 2.64
N ALA A 56 13.90 2.21 3.64
CA ALA A 56 14.93 3.17 4.05
C ALA A 56 15.94 3.43 2.94
N ILE A 57 16.49 2.37 2.34
CA ILE A 57 17.43 2.47 1.20
C ILE A 57 16.81 3.23 0.04
N LYS A 58 15.55 2.92 -0.31
CA LYS A 58 14.82 3.62 -1.38
C LYS A 58 14.65 5.11 -1.08
N ARG A 59 14.37 5.48 0.18
CA ARG A 59 14.25 6.88 0.60
C ARG A 59 15.57 7.64 0.48
N VAL A 60 16.67 7.04 0.93
CA VAL A 60 18.02 7.62 0.79
C VAL A 60 18.38 7.79 -0.68
N LYS A 61 18.19 6.76 -1.51
CA LYS A 61 18.46 6.83 -2.96
C LYS A 61 17.66 7.92 -3.67
N LEU A 62 16.44 8.19 -3.21
CA LEU A 62 15.59 9.24 -3.78
C LEU A 62 15.97 10.64 -3.30
N ALA A 63 16.63 10.77 -2.14
CA ALA A 63 17.09 12.04 -1.60
C ALA A 63 18.48 12.46 -2.14
N VAL A 64 19.26 11.50 -2.64
CA VAL A 64 20.56 11.73 -3.29
C VAL A 64 20.40 11.97 -4.80
N ARG A 65 19.18 11.85 -5.34
CA ARG A 65 18.85 12.12 -6.73
C ARG A 65 18.20 13.49 -6.85
#